data_AF-A0AA92V215-F1
#
_entry.id   AF-A0AA92V215-F1
#
_cell.length_a   1.000
_cell.length_b   1.000
_cell.length_c   1.000
_cell.angle_alpha   90.00
_cell.angle_beta   90.00
_cell.angle_gamma   90.00
#
_symmetry.space_group_name_H-M   'P 1'
#
loop_
_entity.id
_entity.type
_entity.pdbx_description
1 polymer ?
#
loop_
_entity_poly.entity_id
_entity_poly.type
_entity_poly.pdbx_seq_one_letter_code
_entity_poly.pdbx_strand_id
1 'polypeptide(L)'
;MSTDIKKKRQLDIAILCEQDGDTCQATSLYGDILMAESPITIKQILDSPDGNTILHQAYQGLLRMAASKDECTWEMASQVLGDLRAMLE
;
A
#
# COMPACT_ATOMS: atom_id res chain seq x y z
N MET A 1 -0.09 1.91 -22.57
CA MET A 1 0.50 2.56 -21.38
C MET A 1 1.12 1.47 -20.52
N SER A 2 2.40 1.58 -20.17
CA SER A 2 3.06 0.57 -19.32
C SER A 2 2.40 0.54 -17.94
N THR A 3 2.17 -0.65 -17.40
CA THR A 3 1.54 -0.89 -16.08
C THR A 3 2.23 -0.11 -14.97
N ASP A 4 3.56 0.05 -15.05
CA ASP A 4 4.34 0.79 -14.06
C ASP A 4 4.09 2.30 -14.06
N ILE A 5 3.78 2.90 -15.22
CA ILE A 5 3.45 4.33 -15.30
C ILE A 5 2.14 4.60 -14.55
N LYS A 6 1.17 3.69 -14.69
CA LYS A 6 -0.11 3.79 -13.97
C LYS A 6 0.10 3.66 -12.46
N LYS A 7 0.85 2.64 -12.01
CA LYS A 7 1.14 2.42 -10.59
C LYS A 7 1.93 3.57 -9.98
N LYS A 8 2.93 4.10 -10.70
CA LYS A 8 3.70 5.26 -10.24
C LYS A 8 2.80 6.47 -10.02
N ARG A 9 1.90 6.75 -10.96
CA ARG A 9 0.91 7.83 -10.80
C ARG A 9 -0.01 7.60 -9.60
N GLN A 10 -0.52 6.38 -9.41
CA GLN A 10 -1.37 6.05 -8.26
C GLN A 10 -0.60 6.26 -6.95
N LEU A 11 0.67 5.86 -6.91
CA LEU A 11 1.52 6.05 -5.74
C LEU A 11 1.75 7.53 -5.45
N ASP A 12 2.04 8.33 -6.47
CA ASP A 12 2.25 9.78 -6.30
C ASP A 12 0.98 10.46 -5.76
N ILE A 13 -0.21 10.03 -6.21
CA ILE A 13 -1.49 10.51 -5.66
C ILE A 13 -1.67 10.05 -4.22
N ALA A 14 -1.36 8.79 -3.89
CA ALA A 14 -1.49 8.27 -2.53
C ALA A 14 -0.62 9.06 -1.53
N ILE A 15 0.61 9.40 -1.94
CA ILE A 15 1.52 10.22 -1.13
C ILE A 15 0.97 11.63 -0.93
N LEU A 16 0.39 12.24 -1.97
CA LEU A 16 -0.23 13.56 -1.86
C LEU A 16 -1.44 13.53 -0.91
N CYS A 17 -2.31 12.51 -1.02
CA CYS A 17 -3.42 12.31 -0.10
C CYS A 17 -2.93 12.15 1.35
N GLU A 18 -1.88 11.35 1.58
CA GLU A 18 -1.25 11.20 2.89
C GLU A 18 -0.75 12.54 3.45
N GLN A 19 -0.13 13.38 2.61
CA GLN A 19 0.37 14.70 3.00
C GLN A 19 -0.74 15.71 3.28
N ASP A 20 -1.84 15.65 2.53
CA ASP A 20 -3.01 16.50 2.71
C ASP A 20 -3.89 16.05 3.89
N GLY A 21 -3.57 14.91 4.50
CA GLY A 21 -4.31 14.33 5.63
C GLY A 21 -5.52 13.49 5.23
N ASP A 22 -5.72 13.24 3.93
CA ASP A 22 -6.70 12.29 3.41
C ASP A 22 -6.15 10.85 3.49
N THR A 23 -6.06 10.36 4.71
CA THR A 23 -5.50 9.04 5.03
C THR A 23 -6.37 7.89 4.53
N CYS A 24 -7.68 8.10 4.39
CA CYS A 24 -8.60 7.13 3.82
C CYS A 24 -8.27 6.88 2.34
N GLN A 25 -8.17 7.95 1.54
CA GLN A 25 -7.85 7.85 0.13
C GLN A 25 -6.41 7.32 -0.08
N ALA A 26 -5.46 7.77 0.74
CA ALA A 26 -4.09 7.27 0.70
C ALA A 26 -4.02 5.76 0.94
N THR A 27 -4.70 5.27 1.99
CA THR A 27 -4.77 3.85 2.34
C THR A 27 -5.38 3.02 1.22
N SER A 28 -6.49 3.49 0.64
CA SER A 28 -7.13 2.82 -0.51
C SER A 28 -6.18 2.70 -1.69
N LEU A 29 -5.47 3.78 -2.05
CA LEU A 29 -4.57 3.78 -3.20
C LEU A 29 -3.34 2.91 -3.00
N TYR A 30 -2.76 2.91 -1.79
CA TYR A 30 -1.66 2.00 -1.47
C TYR A 30 -2.11 0.54 -1.53
N GLY A 31 -3.31 0.25 -1.03
CA GLY A 31 -3.93 -1.07 -1.13
C GLY A 31 -4.14 -1.50 -2.58
N ASP A 32 -4.75 -0.66 -3.42
CA ASP A 32 -5.03 -0.96 -4.83
C ASP A 32 -3.76 -1.30 -5.62
N ILE A 33 -2.65 -0.61 -5.34
CA ILE A 33 -1.35 -0.87 -5.99
C ILE A 33 -0.87 -2.28 -5.68
N LEU A 34 -1.03 -2.73 -4.44
CA LEU A 34 -0.56 -4.03 -3.98
C LEU A 34 -1.54 -5.15 -4.35
N MET A 35 -2.85 -4.96 -4.13
CA MET A 35 -3.87 -5.97 -4.44
C MET A 35 -3.96 -6.31 -5.94
N ALA A 36 -3.45 -5.44 -6.81
CA ALA A 36 -3.34 -5.71 -8.25
C ALA A 36 -2.19 -6.67 -8.62
N GLU A 37 -1.31 -7.01 -7.69
CA GLU A 37 -0.15 -7.85 -7.93
C GLU A 37 -0.43 -9.33 -7.69
N SER A 38 0.44 -10.17 -8.27
CA SER A 38 0.38 -11.61 -8.02
C SER A 38 0.75 -11.92 -6.56
N PRO A 39 0.19 -13.00 -5.95
CA PRO A 39 0.59 -13.45 -4.62
C PRO A 39 2.10 -13.67 -4.48
N ILE A 40 2.77 -14.13 -5.55
CA ILE A 40 4.23 -14.32 -5.56
C ILE A 40 4.95 -12.98 -5.37
N THR A 41 4.52 -11.94 -6.09
CA THR A 41 5.07 -10.59 -5.96
C THR A 41 4.83 -10.02 -4.56
N ILE A 42 3.62 -10.20 -4.02
CA ILE A 42 3.28 -9.76 -2.65
C ILE A 42 4.14 -10.45 -1.61
N LYS A 43 4.33 -11.76 -1.73
CA LYS A 43 5.22 -12.52 -0.85
C LYS A 43 6.65 -11.98 -0.87
N GLN A 44 7.19 -11.64 -2.05
CA GLN A 44 8.54 -11.06 -2.16
C GLN A 44 8.66 -9.72 -1.43
N ILE A 45 7.63 -8.86 -1.50
CA ILE A 45 7.62 -7.56 -0.82
C ILE A 45 7.58 -7.74 0.70
N LEU A 46 6.79 -8.71 1.18
CA LEU A 46 6.69 -9.02 2.61
C LEU A 46 7.96 -9.67 3.17
N ASP A 47 8.61 -10.54 2.39
CA ASP A 47 9.83 -11.25 2.79
C ASP A 47 11.10 -10.38 2.67
N SER A 48 11.10 -9.39 1.78
CA SER A 48 12.27 -8.53 1.52
C SER A 48 11.85 -7.07 1.40
N PRO A 49 11.64 -6.36 2.53
CA PRO A 49 11.20 -4.96 2.52
C PRO A 49 12.26 -3.97 1.96
N ASP A 50 13.46 -4.44 1.63
CA ASP A 50 14.59 -3.65 1.15
C ASP A 50 14.58 -3.52 -0.38
N GLY A 51 13.63 -2.75 -0.90
CA GLY A 51 13.57 -2.39 -2.31
C GLY A 51 13.00 -1.00 -2.51
N ASN A 52 13.63 -0.16 -3.35
CA ASN A 52 13.05 1.14 -3.73
C ASN A 52 12.08 0.99 -4.93
N THR A 53 11.17 0.03 -4.86
CA THR A 53 10.17 -0.18 -5.91
C THR A 53 8.86 0.52 -5.57
N ILE A 54 8.02 0.77 -6.58
CA ILE A 54 6.68 1.36 -6.40
C ILE A 54 5.86 0.56 -5.37
N LEU A 55 5.96 -0.76 -5.42
CA LEU A 55 5.22 -1.65 -4.53
C LEU A 55 5.73 -1.56 -3.09
N HIS A 56 7.04 -1.47 -2.87
CA HIS A 56 7.61 -1.25 -1.54
C HIS A 56 7.19 0.09 -0.95
N GLN A 57 7.20 1.15 -1.75
CA GLN A 57 6.76 2.48 -1.30
C GLN A 57 5.27 2.46 -0.90
N ALA A 58 4.43 1.74 -1.65
CA ALA A 58 3.03 1.55 -1.29
C ALA A 58 2.86 0.75 0.01
N TYR A 59 3.62 -0.34 0.16
CA TYR A 59 3.61 -1.16 1.37
C TYR A 59 4.06 -0.38 2.61
N GLN A 60 5.13 0.40 2.49
CA GLN A 60 5.58 1.30 3.55
C GLN A 60 4.54 2.38 3.89
N GLY A 61 3.80 2.87 2.89
CA GLY A 61 2.65 3.76 3.09
C GLY A 61 1.60 3.13 3.98
N LEU A 62 1.15 1.91 3.65
CA LEU A 62 0.20 1.17 4.49
C LEU A 62 0.73 0.91 5.90
N LEU A 63 2.00 0.52 6.05
CA LEU A 63 2.59 0.32 7.37
C LEU A 63 2.59 1.60 8.22
N ARG A 64 2.84 2.77 7.62
CA ARG A 64 2.72 4.05 8.32
C ARG A 64 1.29 4.33 8.73
N MET A 65 0.31 4.09 7.85
CA MET A 65 -1.12 4.26 8.17
C MET A 65 -1.57 3.30 9.27
N ALA A 66 -1.10 2.05 9.26
CA ALA A 66 -1.34 1.05 10.29
C ALA A 66 -0.57 1.32 11.61
N ALA A 67 0.27 2.36 11.64
CA ALA A 67 0.87 2.89 12.85
C ALA A 67 0.25 4.23 13.28
N SER A 68 -0.79 4.70 12.59
CA SER A 68 -1.50 5.93 12.91
C SER A 68 -2.19 5.84 14.28
N LYS A 69 -2.32 6.99 14.93
CA LYS A 69 -3.12 7.13 16.16
C LYS A 69 -4.61 7.32 15.88
N ASP A 70 -4.95 7.67 14.64
CA ASP A 70 -6.33 7.74 14.19
C ASP A 70 -6.86 6.32 13.99
N GLU A 71 -7.88 5.95 14.76
CA GLU A 71 -8.43 4.59 14.80
C GLU A 71 -8.99 4.16 13.44
N CYS A 72 -9.65 5.07 12.72
CA CYS A 72 -10.20 4.78 11.40
C CYS A 72 -9.10 4.47 10.38
N THR A 73 -8.06 5.29 10.34
CA THR A 73 -6.88 5.08 9.48
C THR A 73 -6.17 3.77 9.84
N TRP A 74 -5.98 3.53 11.13
CA TRP A 74 -5.34 2.32 11.63
C TRP A 74 -6.12 1.06 11.22
N GLU A 75 -7.44 1.06 11.42
CA GLU A 75 -8.32 -0.07 11.13
C GLU A 75 -8.31 -0.39 9.63
N MET A 76 -8.50 0.63 8.78
CA MET A 76 -8.48 0.48 7.34
C MET A 76 -7.14 -0.09 6.85
N ALA A 77 -6.02 0.48 7.28
CA ALA A 77 -4.71 0.04 6.83
C ALA A 77 -4.39 -1.37 7.34
N SER A 78 -4.77 -1.69 8.57
CA SER A 78 -4.61 -3.03 9.15
C SER A 78 -5.44 -4.07 8.42
N GLN A 79 -6.67 -3.73 7.99
CA GLN A 79 -7.51 -4.62 7.19
C GLN A 79 -6.84 -4.93 5.85
N VAL A 80 -6.34 -3.93 5.13
CA VAL A 80 -5.65 -4.13 3.84
C VAL A 80 -4.42 -5.01 4.02
N LEU A 81 -3.63 -4.79 5.08
CA LEU A 81 -2.48 -5.64 5.39
C LEU A 81 -2.89 -7.10 5.72
N GLY A 82 -4.02 -7.28 6.40
CA GLY A 82 -4.62 -8.59 6.66
C GLY A 82 -5.04 -9.29 5.36
N ASP A 83 -5.71 -8.57 4.46
CA ASP A 83 -6.14 -9.09 3.16
C ASP A 83 -4.94 -9.51 2.29
N LEU A 84 -3.89 -8.69 2.25
CA LEU A 84 -2.64 -9.02 1.56
C LEU A 84 -1.98 -10.29 2.10
N ARG A 85 -2.06 -10.52 3.42
CA ARG A 85 -1.53 -11.73 4.04
C ARG A 85 -2.40 -12.95 3.73
N ALA A 86 -3.72 -12.80 3.74
CA ALA A 86 -4.65 -13.86 3.38
C ALA A 86 -4.50 -14.32 1.93
N MET A 87 -4.06 -13.45 1.01
CA MET A 87 -3.73 -13.84 -0.36
C MET A 87 -2.56 -14.83 -0.47
N LEU A 88 -1.76 -15.01 0.59
CA LEU A 88 -0.59 -15.88 0.60
C LEU A 88 -0.83 -17.25 1.23
N GLU A 89 -1.99 -17.46 1.85
CA GLU A 89 -2.41 -18.72 2.48
C GLU A 89 -3.12 -19.64 1.48
#